data_AF-R5L5N1-F1
#
_entry.id   AF-R5L5N1-F1
#
_cell.length_a   1.000
_cell.length_b   1.000
_cell.length_c   1.000
_cell.angle_alpha   90.00
_cell.angle_beta   90.00
_cell.angle_gamma   90.00
#
_symmetry.space_group_name_H-M   'P 1'
#
loop_
_entity.id
_entity.type
_entity.pdbx_description
1 polymer ?
#
loop_
_entity_poly.entity_id
_entity_poly.type
_entity_poly.pdbx_seq_one_letter_code
_entity_poly.pdbx_strand_id
1 'polypeptide(L)'
;MNRRRSLLHSITAIPDNYLKINAYAQSCENMFTDVSVPEEFTIDTTSLLGFYSFNKLFYTTNSYIQTPVTLNIIGGTSKIKDFSLWLCRRSGIETINGELDFSNCTQLDRPFIYCSALKNISVKPGSIHTDFDISSTSVLTSESIESIIGGLADGESHTLKLNTNQNITQIQSDAVSAKGWTLSGGAVQ
;
A
#
# COMPACT_ATOMS: atom_id res chain seq x y z
N MET A 1 6.70 -27.97 -6.89
CA MET A 1 6.87 -28.29 -5.45
C MET A 1 6.26 -27.18 -4.62
N ASN A 2 4.96 -27.28 -4.32
CA ASN A 2 4.20 -26.28 -3.55
C ASN A 2 4.51 -26.41 -2.06
N ARG A 3 5.48 -25.64 -1.55
CA ARG A 3 5.53 -25.36 -0.12
C ARG A 3 4.41 -24.36 0.18
N ARG A 4 3.21 -24.87 0.45
CA ARG A 4 2.16 -24.11 1.13
C ARG A 4 2.76 -23.66 2.47
N ARG A 5 3.21 -22.41 2.56
CA ARG A 5 3.36 -21.77 3.88
C ARG A 5 1.94 -21.75 4.45
N SER A 6 1.78 -22.42 5.57
CA SER A 6 0.54 -22.51 6.33
C SER A 6 -0.08 -21.13 6.48
N LEU A 7 -1.36 -21.01 6.12
CA LEU A 7 -2.20 -19.91 6.56
C LEU A 7 -2.10 -19.86 8.09
N LEU A 8 -1.43 -18.86 8.64
CA LEU A 8 -1.37 -18.65 10.09
C LEU A 8 -2.71 -18.04 10.52
N HIS A 9 -3.75 -18.87 10.60
CA HIS A 9 -5.01 -18.48 11.26
C HIS A 9 -4.86 -18.66 12.76
N SER A 10 -4.18 -17.75 13.43
CA SER A 10 -4.11 -17.73 14.89
C SER A 10 -3.58 -16.39 15.36
N ILE A 11 -4.01 -15.96 16.56
CA ILE A 11 -3.44 -14.85 17.35
C ILE A 11 -2.02 -15.23 17.79
N THR A 12 -1.15 -15.53 16.82
CA THR A 12 0.22 -15.98 17.02
C THR A 12 1.09 -14.85 16.51
N ALA A 13 1.93 -14.32 17.39
CA ALA A 13 2.96 -13.38 16.99
C ALA A 13 3.94 -14.07 16.04
N ILE A 14 4.26 -13.42 14.93
CA ILE A 14 5.27 -13.93 14.01
C ILE A 14 6.65 -13.58 14.61
N PRO A 15 7.52 -14.58 14.86
CA PRO A 15 8.83 -14.31 15.46
C PRO A 15 9.78 -13.59 14.48
N ASP A 16 9.56 -13.79 13.18
CA ASP A 16 10.38 -13.20 12.12
C ASP A 16 9.77 -11.88 11.64
N ASN A 17 10.61 -10.86 11.50
CA ASN A 17 10.27 -9.56 10.94
C ASN A 17 10.53 -9.46 9.43
N TYR A 18 10.64 -10.60 8.73
CA TYR A 18 11.14 -10.65 7.36
C TYR A 18 10.42 -11.69 6.51
N LEU A 19 9.95 -11.27 5.33
CA LEU A 19 9.35 -12.11 4.31
C LEU A 19 10.11 -11.97 2.99
N LYS A 20 10.85 -13.00 2.60
CA LYS A 20 11.33 -13.15 1.23
C LYS A 20 10.30 -13.83 0.33
N ILE A 21 9.94 -13.16 -0.76
CA ILE A 21 9.05 -13.69 -1.80
C ILE A 21 9.86 -14.60 -2.73
N ASN A 22 9.37 -15.83 -2.92
CA ASN A 22 10.03 -16.79 -3.81
C ASN A 22 9.91 -16.35 -5.27
N ALA A 23 10.94 -16.65 -6.07
CA ALA A 23 11.05 -16.20 -7.46
C ALA A 23 9.86 -16.50 -8.37
N TYR A 24 9.18 -17.61 -8.12
CA TYR A 24 8.04 -18.11 -8.89
C TYR A 24 6.73 -18.07 -8.11
N ALA A 25 6.70 -17.41 -6.96
CA ALA A 25 5.45 -17.22 -6.24
C ALA A 25 4.50 -16.40 -7.11
N GLN A 26 3.19 -16.66 -7.00
CA GLN A 26 2.15 -15.95 -7.76
C GLN A 26 1.23 -15.12 -6.86
N SER A 27 1.09 -15.50 -5.59
CA SER A 27 0.30 -14.76 -4.59
C SER A 27 0.81 -15.03 -3.17
N CYS A 28 0.56 -14.09 -2.25
CA CYS A 28 0.63 -14.25 -0.79
C CYS A 28 -0.72 -13.94 -0.12
N GLU A 29 -1.83 -14.20 -0.82
CA GLU A 29 -3.15 -13.86 -0.30
C GLU A 29 -3.41 -14.49 1.07
N ASN A 30 -3.84 -13.66 2.03
CA ASN A 30 -4.17 -14.05 3.41
C ASN A 30 -3.00 -14.67 4.19
N MET A 31 -1.76 -14.41 3.77
CA MET A 31 -0.59 -15.00 4.43
C MET A 31 -0.44 -14.53 5.88
N PHE A 32 -0.76 -13.26 6.16
CA PHE A 32 -0.73 -12.67 7.49
C PHE A 32 -2.11 -12.18 7.93
N THR A 33 -3.06 -13.11 7.93
CA THR A 33 -4.42 -12.88 8.41
C THR A 33 -4.52 -13.03 9.92
N ASP A 34 -5.00 -11.99 10.59
CA ASP A 34 -5.22 -11.98 12.04
C ASP A 34 -3.97 -12.35 12.88
N VAL A 35 -2.79 -11.96 12.39
CA VAL A 35 -1.49 -12.17 13.08
C VAL A 35 -0.87 -10.87 13.54
N SER A 36 -0.33 -10.88 14.77
CA SER A 36 0.53 -9.82 15.28
C SER A 36 1.89 -9.89 14.60
N VAL A 37 2.35 -8.76 14.09
CA VAL A 37 3.67 -8.65 13.46
C VAL A 37 4.55 -7.68 14.27
N PRO A 38 5.88 -7.83 14.21
CA PRO A 38 6.80 -6.90 14.84
C PRO A 38 6.60 -5.45 14.35
N GLU A 39 7.02 -4.47 15.16
CA GLU A 39 6.89 -3.04 14.84
C GLU A 39 7.61 -2.65 13.56
N GLU A 40 8.68 -3.35 13.20
CA GLU A 40 9.33 -3.24 11.91
C GLU A 40 9.18 -4.55 11.16
N PHE A 41 8.79 -4.52 9.89
CA PHE A 41 8.68 -5.71 9.06
C PHE A 41 9.26 -5.44 7.66
N THR A 42 9.93 -6.42 7.07
CA THR A 42 10.55 -6.30 5.74
C THR A 42 9.94 -7.29 4.76
N ILE A 43 9.51 -6.82 3.59
CA ILE A 43 9.20 -7.66 2.43
C ILE A 43 10.33 -7.53 1.42
N ASP A 44 10.92 -8.65 1.05
CA ASP A 44 11.95 -8.74 0.02
C ASP A 44 11.38 -9.40 -1.24
N THR A 45 11.26 -8.60 -2.30
CA THR A 45 10.81 -8.98 -3.64
C THR A 45 11.98 -9.14 -4.63
N THR A 46 13.24 -9.01 -4.20
CA THR A 46 14.43 -9.01 -5.08
C THR A 46 14.53 -10.26 -5.96
N SER A 47 14.01 -11.39 -5.48
CA SER A 47 14.07 -12.67 -6.20
C SER A 47 12.91 -12.87 -7.17
N LEU A 48 11.87 -12.04 -7.12
CA LEU A 48 10.63 -12.23 -7.89
C LEU A 48 10.92 -12.09 -9.39
N LEU A 49 10.61 -13.12 -10.17
CA LEU A 49 10.83 -13.13 -11.62
C LEU A 49 9.57 -12.80 -12.41
N GLY A 50 8.41 -13.29 -11.95
CA GLY A 50 7.11 -13.09 -12.60
C GLY A 50 6.20 -12.11 -11.87
N PHE A 51 4.95 -12.02 -12.33
CA PHE A 51 3.94 -11.20 -11.69
C PHE A 51 3.41 -11.84 -10.40
N TYR A 52 3.08 -10.99 -9.44
CA TYR A 52 2.68 -11.40 -8.10
C TYR A 52 1.48 -10.62 -7.59
N SER A 53 0.71 -11.22 -6.67
CA SER A 53 -0.39 -10.55 -5.96
C SER A 53 -0.04 -10.39 -4.47
N PHE A 54 -0.12 -9.15 -4.00
CA PHE A 54 -0.10 -8.74 -2.59
C PHE A 54 -1.50 -8.64 -1.99
N ASN A 55 -2.53 -9.05 -2.73
CA ASN A 55 -3.92 -9.02 -2.27
C ASN A 55 -4.02 -9.59 -0.85
N LYS A 56 -4.54 -8.82 0.11
CA LYS A 56 -4.68 -9.25 1.52
C LYS A 56 -3.42 -9.89 2.13
N LEU A 57 -2.21 -9.44 1.77
CA LEU A 57 -1.00 -9.97 2.40
C LEU A 57 -1.07 -9.81 3.92
N PHE A 58 -1.34 -8.59 4.38
CA PHE A 58 -1.64 -8.28 5.77
C PHE A 58 -3.10 -7.92 5.90
N TYR A 59 -3.89 -8.89 6.32
CA TYR A 59 -5.33 -8.73 6.49
C TYR A 59 -5.68 -8.94 7.95
N THR A 60 -6.66 -8.20 8.47
CA THR A 60 -7.24 -8.52 9.76
C THR A 60 -8.75 -8.35 9.68
N THR A 61 -9.46 -9.26 10.32
CA THR A 61 -10.89 -9.15 10.59
C THR A 61 -11.14 -8.52 11.95
N ASN A 62 -10.13 -8.49 12.83
CA ASN A 62 -10.19 -8.03 14.21
C ASN A 62 -9.40 -6.72 14.45
N SER A 63 -9.87 -5.89 15.38
CA SER A 63 -9.31 -4.56 15.66
C SER A 63 -8.10 -4.52 16.61
N TYR A 64 -7.66 -5.64 17.17
CA TYR A 64 -6.75 -5.68 18.33
C TYR A 64 -5.38 -6.31 18.07
N ILE A 65 -4.91 -6.28 16.82
CA ILE A 65 -3.70 -7.00 16.43
C ILE A 65 -2.55 -6.02 16.30
N GLN A 66 -1.38 -6.38 16.83
CA GLN A 66 -0.20 -5.54 16.71
C GLN A 66 0.12 -5.31 15.23
N THR A 67 0.19 -4.05 14.85
CA THR A 67 0.47 -3.59 13.49
C THR A 67 1.92 -3.15 13.40
N PRO A 68 2.60 -3.39 12.27
CA PRO A 68 3.94 -2.85 12.09
C PRO A 68 3.81 -1.33 12.04
N VAL A 69 4.72 -0.62 12.69
CA VAL A 69 4.90 0.83 12.58
C VAL A 69 5.61 1.15 11.26
N THR A 70 6.59 0.33 10.90
CA THR A 70 7.41 0.49 9.69
C THR A 70 7.36 -0.77 8.83
N LEU A 71 7.07 -0.62 7.55
CA LEU A 71 7.17 -1.67 6.55
C LEU A 71 8.27 -1.33 5.53
N ASN A 72 9.31 -2.15 5.45
CA ASN A 72 10.38 -2.00 4.46
C ASN A 72 10.08 -2.88 3.24
N ILE A 73 10.24 -2.31 2.03
CA ILE A 73 10.15 -3.05 0.78
C ILE A 73 11.50 -3.01 0.08
N ILE A 74 12.07 -4.18 -0.22
CA ILE A 74 13.36 -4.33 -0.91
C ILE A 74 13.13 -5.06 -2.24
N GLY A 75 13.71 -4.57 -3.33
CA GLY A 75 13.58 -5.17 -4.67
C GLY A 75 12.51 -4.53 -5.58
N GLY A 76 11.77 -3.55 -5.07
CA GLY A 76 10.75 -2.78 -5.80
C GLY A 76 9.45 -3.55 -5.99
N THR A 77 8.40 -2.84 -6.41
CA THR A 77 7.05 -3.42 -6.57
C THR A 77 6.53 -3.46 -8.00
N SER A 78 7.38 -3.15 -8.99
CA SER A 78 6.98 -3.10 -10.40
C SER A 78 6.41 -4.41 -10.94
N LYS A 79 6.63 -5.55 -10.26
CA LYS A 79 6.09 -6.87 -10.63
C LYS A 79 4.82 -7.25 -9.87
N ILE A 80 4.33 -6.40 -8.97
CA ILE A 80 3.10 -6.64 -8.23
C ILE A 80 1.92 -6.14 -9.08
N LYS A 81 1.01 -7.06 -9.43
CA LYS A 81 -0.17 -6.75 -10.26
C LYS A 81 -1.42 -6.39 -9.45
N ASP A 82 -1.40 -6.71 -8.17
CA ASP A 82 -2.58 -6.64 -7.32
C ASP A 82 -2.19 -6.30 -5.89
N PHE A 83 -2.67 -5.15 -5.44
CA PHE A 83 -2.51 -4.59 -4.10
C PHE A 83 -3.85 -4.51 -3.36
N SER A 84 -4.89 -5.16 -3.86
CA SER A 84 -6.23 -5.06 -3.28
C SER A 84 -6.20 -5.44 -1.81
N LEU A 85 -6.68 -4.55 -0.93
CA LEU A 85 -6.73 -4.79 0.51
C LEU A 85 -5.38 -5.18 1.15
N TRP A 86 -4.26 -4.78 0.55
CA TRP A 86 -2.90 -5.22 0.93
C TRP A 86 -2.60 -5.10 2.44
N LEU A 87 -2.94 -3.96 3.04
CA LEU A 87 -2.71 -3.61 4.45
C LEU A 87 -4.01 -3.38 5.22
N CYS A 88 -5.08 -4.05 4.80
CA CYS A 88 -6.41 -3.87 5.37
C CYS A 88 -6.41 -3.96 6.91
N ARG A 89 -6.90 -2.89 7.56
CA ARG A 89 -7.06 -2.78 9.02
C ARG A 89 -5.75 -2.88 9.81
N ARG A 90 -4.63 -2.48 9.19
CA ARG A 90 -3.36 -2.25 9.89
C ARG A 90 -3.25 -0.78 10.33
N SER A 91 -4.03 -0.40 11.34
CA SER A 91 -4.21 1.01 11.75
C SER A 91 -2.96 1.69 12.32
N GLY A 92 -1.98 0.93 12.83
CA GLY A 92 -0.73 1.49 13.36
C GLY A 92 0.45 1.47 12.40
N ILE A 93 0.25 1.18 11.11
CA ILE A 93 1.30 1.41 10.11
C ILE A 93 1.49 2.90 9.88
N GLU A 94 2.71 3.38 10.09
CA GLU A 94 3.06 4.79 9.97
C GLU A 94 3.92 5.09 8.75
N THR A 95 4.81 4.16 8.40
CA THR A 95 5.80 4.37 7.34
C THR A 95 5.92 3.14 6.45
N ILE A 96 5.92 3.36 5.14
CA ILE A 96 6.34 2.36 4.14
C ILE A 96 7.65 2.85 3.52
N ASN A 97 8.74 2.17 3.85
CA ASN A 97 10.07 2.45 3.32
C ASN A 97 10.26 1.72 1.99
N GLY A 98 10.62 2.48 0.96
CA GLY A 98 10.75 2.02 -0.42
C GLY A 98 9.75 2.74 -1.32
N GLU A 99 10.17 3.01 -2.56
CA GLU A 99 9.31 3.60 -3.57
C GLU A 99 8.36 2.53 -4.12
N LEU A 100 7.05 2.75 -3.96
CA LEU A 100 6.01 1.89 -4.52
C LEU A 100 5.86 2.18 -6.01
N ASP A 101 6.22 1.20 -6.83
CA ASP A 101 6.01 1.20 -8.28
C ASP A 101 4.74 0.41 -8.61
N PHE A 102 3.72 1.11 -9.13
CA PHE A 102 2.44 0.54 -9.56
C PHE A 102 2.35 0.32 -11.08
N SER A 103 3.45 0.42 -11.84
CA SER A 103 3.41 0.48 -13.32
C SER A 103 2.79 -0.76 -13.98
N ASN A 104 2.80 -1.93 -13.31
CA ASN A 104 2.11 -3.13 -13.78
C ASN A 104 0.90 -3.51 -12.89
N CYS A 105 0.50 -2.65 -11.96
CA CYS A 105 -0.65 -2.87 -11.10
C CYS A 105 -1.93 -2.76 -11.92
N THR A 106 -2.73 -3.81 -11.86
CA THR A 106 -4.05 -3.89 -12.52
C THR A 106 -5.20 -3.90 -11.52
N GLN A 107 -4.90 -4.05 -10.22
CA GLN A 107 -5.87 -4.15 -9.14
C GLN A 107 -5.35 -3.35 -7.93
N LEU A 108 -5.91 -2.18 -7.70
CA LEU A 108 -5.52 -1.25 -6.63
C LEU A 108 -6.72 -0.90 -5.72
N ASP A 109 -7.57 -1.89 -5.42
CA ASP A 109 -8.76 -1.65 -4.57
C ASP A 109 -8.37 -1.42 -3.11
N ARG A 110 -8.43 -0.16 -2.67
CA ARG A 110 -8.27 0.30 -1.28
C ARG A 110 -7.11 -0.41 -0.54
N PRO A 111 -5.87 -0.32 -1.04
CA PRO A 111 -4.71 -1.02 -0.48
C PRO A 111 -4.44 -0.68 0.99
N PHE A 112 -4.85 0.52 1.42
CA PHE A 112 -4.63 1.07 2.76
C PHE A 112 -5.91 1.23 3.58
N ILE A 113 -6.94 0.41 3.31
CA ILE A 113 -8.21 0.52 4.02
C ILE A 113 -8.00 0.38 5.54
N TYR A 114 -8.51 1.36 6.30
CA TYR A 114 -8.32 1.52 7.74
C TYR A 114 -6.86 1.67 8.24
N CYS A 115 -5.93 2.16 7.41
CA CYS A 115 -4.56 2.54 7.83
C CYS A 115 -4.49 3.99 8.32
N SER A 116 -5.17 4.32 9.41
CA SER A 116 -5.34 5.70 9.88
C SER A 116 -4.05 6.40 10.32
N ALA A 117 -3.00 5.66 10.71
CA ALA A 117 -1.73 6.23 11.15
C ALA A 117 -0.69 6.40 10.03
N LEU A 118 -1.01 6.04 8.78
CA LEU A 118 -0.03 6.09 7.69
C LEU A 118 0.33 7.54 7.36
N LYS A 119 1.61 7.87 7.57
CA LYS A 119 2.19 9.21 7.41
C LYS A 119 3.07 9.29 6.17
N ASN A 120 3.95 8.31 6.01
CA ASN A 120 5.05 8.35 5.06
C ASN A 120 4.94 7.22 4.03
N ILE A 121 4.70 7.59 2.77
CA ILE A 121 4.82 6.69 1.63
C ILE A 121 5.47 7.42 0.46
N SER A 122 6.18 6.67 -0.38
CA SER A 122 6.68 7.17 -1.65
C SER A 122 6.15 6.32 -2.78
N VAL A 123 5.73 6.97 -3.86
CA VAL A 123 5.18 6.37 -5.06
C VAL A 123 6.01 6.81 -6.26
N LYS A 124 6.36 5.85 -7.12
CA LYS A 124 7.08 6.10 -8.35
C LYS A 124 6.25 6.98 -9.29
N PRO A 125 6.83 8.06 -9.85
CA PRO A 125 6.12 8.95 -10.76
C PRO A 125 5.45 8.24 -11.93
N GLY A 126 4.21 8.64 -12.23
CA GLY A 126 3.42 8.15 -13.37
C GLY A 126 3.11 6.66 -13.36
N SER A 127 3.20 5.97 -12.22
CA SER A 127 3.00 4.53 -12.13
C SER A 127 1.57 4.10 -11.81
N ILE A 128 0.68 5.02 -11.43
CA ILE A 128 -0.72 4.74 -11.09
C ILE A 128 -1.60 4.96 -12.32
N HIS A 129 -2.22 3.89 -12.82
CA HIS A 129 -3.08 3.86 -14.02
C HIS A 129 -4.53 3.39 -13.72
N THR A 130 -5.01 3.63 -12.51
CA THR A 130 -6.35 3.23 -12.05
C THR A 130 -6.77 4.11 -10.87
N ASP A 131 -8.06 4.15 -10.56
CA ASP A 131 -8.56 4.82 -9.35
C ASP A 131 -7.77 4.41 -8.11
N PHE A 132 -7.39 5.40 -7.31
CA PHE A 132 -6.58 5.21 -6.12
C PHE A 132 -7.30 5.76 -4.89
N ASP A 133 -7.89 4.85 -4.10
CA ASP A 133 -8.54 5.19 -2.84
C ASP A 133 -7.59 5.00 -1.65
N ILE A 134 -7.14 6.13 -1.11
CA ILE A 134 -6.34 6.23 0.10
C ILE A 134 -7.11 6.99 1.21
N SER A 135 -8.44 7.05 1.11
CA SER A 135 -9.29 7.84 2.03
C SER A 135 -9.30 7.36 3.47
N SER A 136 -8.71 6.20 3.75
CA SER A 136 -8.55 5.68 5.11
C SER A 136 -7.30 6.20 5.85
N THR A 137 -6.44 6.98 5.20
CA THR A 137 -5.25 7.58 5.82
C THR A 137 -5.55 9.05 6.13
N SER A 138 -5.39 9.50 7.37
CA SER A 138 -5.78 10.86 7.77
C SER A 138 -4.61 11.76 8.18
N VAL A 139 -3.37 11.26 8.07
CA VAL A 139 -2.17 11.93 8.59
C VAL A 139 -1.00 11.87 7.61
N LEU A 140 -1.26 11.77 6.30
CA LEU A 140 -0.21 11.78 5.30
C LEU A 140 0.56 13.10 5.36
N THR A 141 1.89 13.02 5.24
CA THR A 141 2.75 14.20 5.14
C THR A 141 2.57 14.89 3.78
N SER A 142 2.91 16.18 3.69
CA SER A 142 2.87 16.93 2.42
C SER A 142 3.75 16.26 1.36
N GLU A 143 4.93 15.77 1.76
CA GLU A 143 5.84 15.03 0.86
C GLU A 143 5.21 13.74 0.33
N SER A 144 4.48 12.99 1.17
CA SER A 144 3.76 11.79 0.72
C SER A 144 2.63 12.13 -0.25
N ILE A 145 1.89 13.23 0.00
CA ILE A 145 0.85 13.72 -0.92
C ILE A 145 1.47 14.09 -2.26
N GLU A 146 2.57 14.86 -2.26
CA GLU A 146 3.30 15.22 -3.48
C GLU A 146 3.79 13.98 -4.24
N SER A 147 4.31 12.98 -3.52
CA SER A 147 4.73 11.72 -4.13
C SER A 147 3.56 10.94 -4.74
N ILE A 148 2.41 10.87 -4.06
CA ILE A 148 1.18 10.25 -4.59
C ILE A 148 0.73 10.98 -5.87
N ILE A 149 0.65 12.31 -5.84
CA ILE A 149 0.25 13.13 -6.98
C ILE A 149 1.23 12.94 -8.15
N GLY A 150 2.53 12.92 -7.88
CA GLY A 150 3.56 12.60 -8.86
C GLY A 150 3.38 11.20 -9.45
N GLY A 151 2.92 10.25 -8.65
CA GLY A 151 2.62 8.87 -9.03
C GLY A 151 1.46 8.71 -10.01
N LEU A 152 0.54 9.68 -10.10
CA LEU A 152 -0.60 9.64 -11.03
C LEU A 152 -0.10 9.74 -12.49
N ALA A 153 -0.59 8.85 -13.37
CA ALA A 153 -0.29 8.88 -14.80
C ALA A 153 -0.91 10.11 -15.49
N ASP A 154 -0.24 10.66 -16.50
CA ASP A 154 -0.71 11.85 -17.22
C ASP A 154 -1.74 11.49 -18.30
N GLY A 155 -2.80 12.30 -18.42
CA GLY A 155 -3.78 12.20 -19.51
C GLY A 155 -4.81 11.08 -19.35
N GLU A 156 -4.88 10.47 -18.17
CA GLU A 156 -5.85 9.43 -17.83
C GLU A 156 -6.97 9.98 -16.96
N SER A 157 -8.19 9.44 -17.14
CA SER A 157 -9.37 9.86 -16.39
C SER A 157 -9.67 8.88 -15.27
N HIS A 158 -9.13 9.17 -14.09
CA HIS A 158 -9.26 8.37 -12.88
C HIS A 158 -9.47 9.27 -11.65
N THR A 159 -9.84 8.67 -10.52
CA THR A 159 -10.07 9.37 -9.26
C THR A 159 -8.94 9.10 -8.26
N LEU A 160 -8.32 10.16 -7.75
CA LEU A 160 -7.56 10.11 -6.51
C LEU A 160 -8.52 10.47 -5.36
N LYS A 161 -8.72 9.55 -4.42
CA LYS A 161 -9.59 9.76 -3.28
C LYS A 161 -8.80 9.81 -1.98
N LEU A 162 -8.72 11.02 -1.42
CA LEU A 162 -8.08 11.31 -0.13
C LEU A 162 -9.09 11.25 1.01
N ASN A 163 -8.59 11.24 2.25
CA ASN A 163 -9.44 11.42 3.43
C ASN A 163 -9.99 12.84 3.43
N THR A 164 -11.24 13.04 3.86
CA THR A 164 -11.87 14.37 3.90
C THR A 164 -11.17 15.35 4.84
N ASN A 165 -10.46 14.84 5.83
CA ASN A 165 -9.70 15.63 6.80
C ASN A 165 -8.22 15.77 6.41
N GLN A 166 -7.80 15.24 5.27
CA GLN A 166 -6.42 15.38 4.80
C GLN A 166 -6.21 16.81 4.29
N ASN A 167 -5.34 17.57 4.93
CA ASN A 167 -4.99 18.91 4.45
C ASN A 167 -4.14 18.80 3.18
N ILE A 168 -4.48 19.59 2.18
CA ILE A 168 -3.72 19.76 0.93
C ILE A 168 -3.67 21.24 0.55
N THR A 169 -2.67 21.63 -0.23
CA THR A 169 -2.58 22.99 -0.77
C THR A 169 -3.36 23.11 -2.08
N GLN A 170 -3.69 24.35 -2.48
CA GLN A 170 -4.25 24.62 -3.81
C GLN A 170 -3.33 24.11 -4.94
N ILE A 171 -2.01 24.28 -4.79
CA ILE A 171 -1.02 23.80 -5.78
C ILE A 171 -1.10 22.28 -5.96
N GLN A 172 -1.27 21.53 -4.87
CA GLN A 172 -1.45 20.07 -4.92
C GLN A 172 -2.76 19.69 -5.61
N SER A 173 -3.86 20.39 -5.29
CA SER A 173 -5.16 20.18 -5.95
C SER A 173 -5.11 20.45 -7.46
N ASP A 174 -4.45 21.55 -7.85
CA ASP A 174 -4.27 21.93 -9.26
C ASP A 174 -3.40 20.92 -9.99
N ALA A 175 -2.36 20.37 -9.34
CA ALA A 175 -1.49 19.35 -9.92
C ALA A 175 -2.23 18.03 -10.21
N VAL A 176 -3.20 17.62 -9.38
CA VAL A 176 -4.08 16.47 -9.68
C VAL A 176 -4.91 16.76 -10.93
N SER A 177 -5.52 17.93 -10.99
CA SER A 177 -6.37 18.34 -12.11
C SER A 177 -5.59 18.47 -13.43
N ALA A 178 -4.36 18.99 -13.37
CA ALA A 178 -3.47 19.14 -14.52
C ALA A 178 -3.10 17.81 -15.18
N LYS A 179 -3.12 16.71 -14.41
CA LYS A 179 -2.90 15.35 -14.92
C LYS A 179 -4.14 14.71 -15.56
N GLY A 180 -5.31 15.36 -15.47
CA GLY A 180 -6.60 14.82 -15.95
C GLY A 180 -7.38 14.01 -14.91
N TRP A 181 -6.92 13.99 -13.66
CA TRP A 181 -7.52 13.21 -12.59
C TRP A 181 -8.59 14.01 -11.84
N THR A 182 -9.60 13.29 -11.33
CA THR A 182 -10.56 13.84 -10.38
C THR A 182 -10.03 13.69 -8.96
N LEU A 183 -10.01 14.77 -8.20
CA LEU A 183 -9.74 14.72 -6.76
C LEU A 183 -11.06 14.60 -5.98
N SER A 184 -11.14 13.64 -5.06
CA SER A 184 -12.25 13.49 -4.12
C SER A 184 -11.73 13.44 -2.69
N GLY A 185 -12.42 14.12 -1.76
CA GLY A 185 -11.91 14.31 -0.41
C GLY A 185 -10.77 15.34 -0.38
N GLY A 186 -9.98 15.34 0.70
CA GLY A 186 -9.02 16.41 0.97
C GLY A 186 -9.70 17.73 1.34
N ALA A 187 -9.09 18.47 2.25
CA ALA A 187 -9.48 19.83 2.59
C ALA A 187 -8.40 20.78 2.05
N VAL A 188 -8.74 21.52 1.00
CA VAL A 188 -7.85 22.56 0.46
C VAL A 188 -7.76 23.70 1.48
N GLN A 189 -6.54 24.01 1.90
CA GLN A 189 -6.22 25.11 2.81
C GLN A 189 -5.30 26.14 2.14
#